data_AF-A0A8T2K206-F1
#
_entry.id   AF-A0A8T2K206-F1
#
_cell.length_a   1.000
_cell.length_b   1.000
_cell.length_c   1.000
_cell.angle_alpha   90.00
_cell.angle_beta   90.00
_cell.angle_gamma   90.00
#
_symmetry.space_group_name_H-M   'P 1'
#
loop_
_entity.id
_entity.type
_entity.pdbx_description
1 polymer ?
#
loop_
_entity_poly.entity_id
_entity_poly.type
_entity_poly.pdbx_seq_one_letter_code
_entity_poly.pdbx_strand_id
1 'polypeptide(L)'
;MSSGKAPTSKDLLQLDLYGLLGVEADASEREIKKAYRQKALTCHPDKNPDNPQAAELFHQLSQALELLIDGAARAAYDKIRKAKEAAAKRTQKLDEKRKKFKLDLEERESKAQSLVTEEDAARTLEQEILRLREEGSRELEKQQRLVQEQIRLEAEQRLRGQPVGATTDGGVSAKLKLKWKCKKGDETKGGYTEDVLMRLLQKYGHVLNLITSKKKGSAIVEFSSFKAAERAVKYEMGLINNPLKISWLDAPPPSIVQENSSTSNVSGHSASSQGSLRSDRDFESLVMMKMRQAAERQRLIEQMQKEDEESNL
;
A
#
# COMPACT_ATOMS: atom_id res chain seq x y z
N MET A 1 16.82 -43.11 -28.17
CA MET A 1 17.25 -43.31 -29.57
C MET A 1 16.79 -42.09 -30.36
N SER A 2 17.66 -41.10 -30.57
CA SER A 2 17.33 -39.90 -31.33
C SER A 2 17.63 -40.18 -32.80
N SER A 3 16.60 -40.37 -33.61
CA SER A 3 16.75 -40.56 -35.06
C SER A 3 17.34 -39.30 -35.68
N GLY A 4 18.55 -39.43 -36.24
CA GLY A 4 19.23 -38.39 -37.00
C GLY A 4 18.41 -37.99 -38.22
N LYS A 5 17.69 -36.87 -38.10
CA LYS A 5 16.96 -36.26 -39.20
C LYS A 5 17.99 -35.55 -40.09
N ALA A 6 18.05 -35.92 -41.37
CA ALA A 6 18.89 -35.21 -42.34
C ALA A 6 18.60 -33.70 -42.28
N PRO A 7 19.64 -32.85 -42.25
CA PRO A 7 19.45 -31.41 -42.23
C PRO A 7 18.67 -30.99 -43.47
N THR A 8 17.66 -30.14 -43.25
CA THR A 8 16.82 -29.65 -44.34
C THR A 8 17.57 -28.59 -45.14
N SER A 9 17.15 -28.33 -46.37
CA SER A 9 17.71 -27.26 -47.22
C SER A 9 17.72 -25.88 -46.54
N LYS A 10 16.79 -25.65 -45.59
CA LYS A 10 16.74 -24.44 -44.77
C LYS A 10 17.82 -24.39 -43.69
N ASP A 11 18.22 -25.54 -43.16
CA ASP A 11 19.26 -25.66 -42.13
C ASP A 11 20.64 -25.40 -42.75
N LEU A 12 20.88 -25.88 -43.98
CA LEU A 12 22.11 -25.62 -44.73
C LEU A 12 22.40 -24.13 -44.96
N LEU A 13 21.36 -23.30 -45.08
CA LEU A 13 21.51 -21.84 -45.21
C LEU A 13 21.93 -21.17 -43.90
N GLN A 14 21.80 -21.86 -42.77
CA GLN A 14 22.22 -21.38 -41.45
C GLN A 14 23.63 -21.83 -41.07
N LEU A 15 24.06 -22.98 -41.61
CA LEU A 15 25.40 -23.56 -41.42
C LEU A 15 26.47 -22.85 -42.26
N ASP A 16 27.70 -22.88 -41.78
CA ASP A 16 28.87 -22.41 -42.51
C ASP A 16 29.42 -23.51 -43.42
N LEU A 17 29.02 -23.50 -44.69
CA LEU A 17 29.36 -24.55 -45.66
C LEU A 17 30.85 -24.52 -46.04
N TYR A 18 31.44 -23.32 -46.09
CA TYR A 18 32.87 -23.14 -46.34
C TYR A 18 33.69 -23.63 -45.15
N GLY A 19 33.29 -23.26 -43.93
CA GLY A 19 33.89 -23.78 -42.69
C GLY A 19 33.77 -25.29 -42.55
N LEU A 20 32.63 -25.87 -42.94
CA LEU A 20 32.40 -27.32 -42.92
C LEU A 20 33.38 -28.06 -43.85
N LEU A 21 33.63 -27.53 -45.05
CA LEU A 21 34.63 -28.05 -45.98
C LEU A 21 36.06 -27.64 -45.63
N GLY A 22 36.25 -26.64 -44.76
CA GLY A 22 37.55 -26.13 -44.35
C GLY A 22 38.26 -25.36 -45.46
N VAL A 23 37.49 -24.63 -46.26
CA VAL A 23 37.97 -23.82 -47.39
C VAL A 23 37.57 -22.37 -47.18
N GLU A 24 38.32 -21.46 -47.79
CA GLU A 24 37.98 -20.04 -47.80
C GLU A 24 36.71 -19.76 -48.63
N ALA A 25 36.02 -18.66 -48.34
CA ALA A 25 34.82 -18.26 -49.08
C ALA A 25 35.10 -18.01 -50.58
N ASP A 26 36.33 -17.60 -50.90
CA ASP A 26 36.80 -17.32 -52.26
C ASP A 26 37.38 -18.56 -52.97
N ALA A 27 37.27 -19.76 -52.36
CA ALA A 27 37.81 -20.98 -52.93
C ALA A 27 37.18 -21.32 -54.30
N SER A 28 38.03 -21.78 -55.21
CA SER A 28 37.62 -22.27 -56.52
C SER A 28 36.88 -23.61 -56.42
N GLU A 29 36.05 -23.94 -57.41
CA GLU A 29 35.36 -25.24 -57.44
C GLU A 29 36.31 -26.43 -57.36
N ARG A 30 37.53 -26.30 -57.90
CA ARG A 30 38.56 -27.35 -57.85
C ARG A 30 39.04 -27.59 -56.43
N GLU A 31 39.21 -26.53 -55.65
CA GLU A 31 39.62 -26.59 -54.24
C GLU A 31 38.49 -27.15 -53.38
N ILE A 32 37.24 -26.73 -53.61
CA ILE A 32 36.05 -27.25 -52.94
C ILE A 32 35.92 -28.77 -53.16
N LYS A 33 36.04 -29.23 -54.41
CA LYS A 33 36.02 -30.68 -54.75
C LYS A 33 37.19 -31.45 -54.13
N LYS A 34 38.38 -30.83 -54.03
CA LYS A 34 39.55 -31.44 -53.39
C LYS A 34 39.35 -31.59 -51.89
N ALA A 35 38.91 -30.54 -51.21
CA ALA A 35 38.64 -30.53 -49.78
C ALA A 35 37.54 -31.53 -49.39
N TYR A 36 36.45 -31.59 -50.18
CA TYR A 36 35.41 -32.60 -50.01
C TYR A 36 35.98 -34.01 -50.07
N ARG A 37 36.78 -34.34 -51.10
CA ARG A 37 37.35 -35.70 -51.23
C ARG A 37 38.22 -36.08 -50.04
N GLN A 38 39.02 -35.14 -49.53
CA GLN A 38 39.85 -35.38 -48.35
C GLN A 38 39.00 -35.65 -47.10
N LYS A 39 38.01 -34.79 -46.83
CA LYS A 39 37.13 -34.94 -45.65
C LYS A 39 36.20 -36.14 -45.76
N ALA A 40 35.68 -36.44 -46.95
CA ALA A 40 34.82 -37.59 -47.22
C ALA A 40 35.55 -38.91 -46.95
N LEU A 41 36.85 -39.01 -47.24
CA LEU A 41 37.66 -40.19 -46.93
C LEU A 41 37.84 -40.39 -45.42
N THR A 42 37.99 -39.29 -44.67
CA THR A 42 38.12 -39.33 -43.21
C THR A 42 36.81 -39.68 -42.53
N CYS A 43 35.68 -39.15 -43.02
CA CYS A 43 34.36 -39.33 -42.44
C CYS A 43 33.54 -40.45 -43.10
N HIS A 44 34.15 -41.31 -43.93
CA HIS A 44 33.42 -42.34 -44.66
C HIS A 44 32.76 -43.34 -43.69
N PRO A 45 31.48 -43.68 -43.86
CA PRO A 45 30.77 -44.58 -42.93
C PRO A 45 31.37 -45.99 -42.90
N ASP A 46 31.89 -46.50 -44.03
CA ASP A 46 32.56 -47.80 -44.12
C ASP A 46 33.86 -47.88 -43.32
N LYS A 47 34.59 -46.76 -43.19
CA LYS A 47 35.83 -46.68 -42.39
C LYS A 47 35.57 -46.38 -40.91
N ASN A 48 34.36 -45.90 -40.59
CA ASN A 48 33.96 -45.50 -39.24
C ASN A 48 32.60 -46.13 -38.87
N PRO A 49 32.45 -47.47 -38.89
CA PRO A 49 31.17 -48.14 -38.66
C PRO A 49 30.61 -47.90 -37.25
N ASP A 50 31.48 -47.65 -36.27
CA ASP A 50 31.10 -47.44 -34.87
C ASP A 50 30.75 -45.96 -34.54
N ASN A 51 30.95 -45.03 -35.48
CA ASN A 51 30.72 -43.61 -35.25
C ASN A 51 29.49 -43.09 -36.04
N PRO A 52 28.31 -42.97 -35.41
CA PRO A 52 27.12 -42.45 -36.08
C PRO A 52 27.26 -40.98 -36.53
N GLN A 53 28.16 -40.20 -35.91
CA GLN A 53 28.42 -38.81 -36.31
C GLN A 53 29.20 -38.73 -37.63
N ALA A 54 29.98 -39.76 -37.98
CA ALA A 54 30.71 -39.79 -39.24
C ALA A 54 29.74 -39.82 -40.44
N ALA A 55 28.67 -40.60 -40.34
CA ALA A 55 27.62 -40.66 -41.35
C ALA A 55 26.87 -39.32 -41.51
N GLU A 56 26.57 -38.64 -40.40
CA GLU A 56 25.91 -37.34 -40.41
C GLU A 56 26.81 -36.26 -41.03
N LEU A 57 28.08 -36.19 -40.63
CA LEU A 57 29.06 -35.27 -41.19
C LEU A 57 29.29 -35.54 -42.69
N PHE A 58 29.37 -36.82 -43.10
CA PHE A 58 29.49 -37.18 -44.50
C PHE A 58 28.30 -36.68 -45.34
N HIS A 59 27.09 -36.80 -44.79
CA HIS A 59 25.89 -36.29 -45.44
C HIS A 59 25.89 -34.76 -45.54
N GLN A 60 26.27 -34.06 -44.46
CA GLN A 60 26.43 -32.61 -44.47
C GLN A 60 27.49 -32.13 -45.47
N LEU A 61 28.63 -32.83 -45.56
CA LEU A 61 29.70 -32.54 -46.53
C LEU A 61 29.21 -32.72 -47.97
N SER A 62 28.38 -33.74 -48.22
CA SER A 62 27.81 -34.01 -49.54
C SER A 62 26.84 -32.90 -49.96
N GLN A 63 25.96 -32.48 -49.05
CA GLN A 63 25.03 -31.37 -49.28
C GLN A 63 25.76 -30.03 -49.47
N ALA A 64 26.81 -29.78 -48.70
CA ALA A 64 27.63 -28.59 -48.84
C ALA A 64 28.33 -28.54 -50.21
N LEU A 65 28.85 -29.69 -50.68
CA LEU A 65 29.45 -29.80 -52.00
C LEU A 65 28.44 -29.50 -53.11
N GLU A 66 27.24 -30.09 -53.03
CA GLU A 66 26.18 -29.90 -54.03
C GLU A 66 25.80 -28.42 -54.15
N LEU A 67 25.64 -27.74 -53.03
CA LEU A 67 25.27 -26.32 -52.99
C LEU A 67 26.40 -25.39 -53.47
N LEU A 68 27.66 -25.73 -53.18
CA LEU A 68 28.80 -24.89 -53.52
C LEU A 68 29.35 -25.12 -54.94
N ILE A 69 29.03 -26.24 -55.59
CA ILE A 69 29.35 -26.49 -57.00
C ILE A 69 28.34 -25.81 -57.93
N ASP A 70 27.07 -25.72 -57.55
CA ASP A 70 26.08 -24.99 -58.34
C ASP A 70 26.29 -23.47 -58.17
N GLY A 71 26.66 -22.79 -59.25
CA GLY A 71 26.87 -21.35 -59.24
C GLY A 71 25.65 -20.55 -58.80
N ALA A 72 24.43 -21.01 -59.13
CA ALA A 72 23.21 -20.32 -58.73
C ALA A 72 22.93 -20.49 -57.23
N ALA A 73 23.03 -21.72 -56.72
CA ALA A 73 22.86 -22.01 -55.30
C ALA A 73 23.95 -21.36 -54.43
N ARG A 74 25.21 -21.39 -54.87
CA ARG A 74 26.33 -20.71 -54.20
C ARG A 74 26.10 -19.20 -54.10
N ALA A 75 25.67 -18.57 -55.20
CA ALA A 75 25.36 -17.14 -55.19
C ALA A 75 24.22 -16.77 -54.23
N ALA A 76 23.17 -17.61 -54.15
CA ALA A 76 22.06 -17.41 -53.22
C ALA A 76 22.52 -17.56 -51.75
N TYR A 77 23.32 -18.57 -51.45
CA TYR A 77 23.92 -18.78 -50.14
C TYR A 77 24.81 -17.61 -49.72
N ASP A 78 25.70 -17.16 -50.61
CA ASP A 78 26.60 -16.04 -50.34
C ASP A 78 25.83 -14.73 -50.08
N LYS A 79 24.73 -14.51 -50.79
CA LYS A 79 23.85 -13.35 -50.57
C LYS A 79 23.23 -13.36 -49.18
N ILE A 80 22.72 -14.51 -48.73
CA ILE A 80 22.13 -14.67 -47.39
C ILE A 80 23.21 -14.49 -46.32
N ARG A 81 24.39 -15.09 -46.51
CA ARG A 81 25.53 -14.98 -45.58
C ARG A 81 25.96 -13.52 -45.41
N LYS A 82 26.16 -12.79 -46.51
CA LYS A 82 26.52 -11.36 -46.50
C LYS A 82 25.44 -10.50 -45.84
N ALA A 83 24.16 -10.78 -46.09
CA ALA A 83 23.05 -10.06 -45.47
C ALA A 83 23.03 -10.27 -43.94
N LYS A 84 23.25 -11.50 -43.47
CA LYS A 84 23.34 -11.84 -42.04
C LYS A 84 24.51 -11.13 -41.36
N GLU A 85 25.68 -11.13 -41.99
CA GLU A 85 26.86 -10.44 -41.47
C GLU A 85 26.65 -8.91 -41.41
N ALA A 86 26.05 -8.33 -42.46
CA ALA A 86 25.71 -6.90 -42.48
C ALA A 86 24.69 -6.54 -41.40
N ALA A 87 23.68 -7.39 -41.15
CA ALA A 87 22.72 -7.21 -40.08
C ALA A 87 23.40 -7.24 -38.70
N ALA A 88 24.27 -8.23 -38.45
CA ALA A 88 25.03 -8.33 -37.20
C ALA A 88 25.94 -7.12 -36.95
N LYS A 89 26.61 -6.61 -38.00
CA LYS A 89 27.42 -5.39 -37.89
C LYS A 89 26.56 -4.15 -37.57
N ARG A 90 25.34 -4.06 -38.09
CA ARG A 90 24.42 -2.96 -37.78
C ARG A 90 23.96 -3.01 -36.32
N THR A 91 23.56 -4.18 -35.84
CA THR A 91 23.13 -4.34 -34.44
C THR A 91 24.26 -4.03 -33.48
N GLN A 92 25.47 -4.55 -33.74
CA GLN A 92 26.67 -4.24 -32.95
C GLN A 92 26.92 -2.73 -32.86
N LYS A 93 26.89 -2.01 -33.99
CA LYS A 93 27.07 -0.55 -34.00
C LYS A 93 25.98 0.20 -33.24
N LEU A 94 24.74 -0.28 -33.28
CA LEU A 94 23.64 0.33 -32.49
C LEU A 94 23.85 0.12 -31.00
N ASP A 95 24.30 -1.07 -30.60
CA ASP A 95 24.54 -1.40 -29.19
C ASP A 95 25.76 -0.64 -28.64
N GLU A 96 26.82 -0.47 -29.42
CA GLU A 96 27.95 0.40 -29.09
C GLU A 96 27.51 1.85 -28.88
N LYS A 97 26.67 2.39 -29.76
CA LYS A 97 26.09 3.74 -29.62
C LYS A 97 25.22 3.86 -28.37
N ARG A 98 24.35 2.88 -28.10
CA ARG A 98 23.51 2.83 -26.91
C ARG A 98 24.35 2.80 -25.64
N LYS A 99 25.41 1.98 -25.61
CA LYS A 99 26.35 1.91 -24.49
C LYS A 99 27.06 3.24 -24.26
N LYS A 100 27.54 3.88 -25.33
CA LYS A 100 28.17 5.21 -25.23
C LYS A 100 27.21 6.26 -24.69
N PHE A 101 25.97 6.28 -25.20
CA PHE A 101 24.96 7.22 -24.73
C PHE A 101 24.60 7.00 -23.26
N LYS A 102 24.48 5.74 -22.83
CA LYS A 102 24.24 5.40 -21.43
C LYS A 102 25.36 5.92 -20.53
N LEU A 103 26.62 5.67 -20.90
CA LEU A 103 27.77 6.13 -20.11
C LEU A 103 27.86 7.66 -20.04
N ASP A 104 27.60 8.36 -21.16
CA ASP A 104 27.58 9.83 -21.19
C ASP A 104 26.48 10.40 -20.28
N LEU A 105 25.30 9.77 -20.26
CA LEU A 105 24.19 10.16 -19.40
C LEU A 105 24.51 9.92 -17.92
N GLU A 106 25.05 8.76 -17.58
CA GLU A 106 25.44 8.40 -16.22
C GLU A 106 26.55 9.31 -15.69
N GLU A 107 27.54 9.66 -16.52
CA GLU A 107 28.58 10.63 -16.17
C GLU A 107 27.99 12.01 -15.91
N ARG A 108 27.04 12.46 -16.73
CA ARG A 108 26.37 13.76 -16.56
C ARG A 108 25.53 13.80 -15.30
N GLU A 109 24.77 12.75 -15.01
CA GLU A 109 23.97 12.61 -13.79
C GLU A 109 24.86 12.56 -12.56
N SER A 110 25.93 11.75 -12.59
CA SER A 110 26.91 11.68 -11.50
C SER A 110 27.56 13.03 -11.24
N LYS A 111 27.93 13.78 -12.29
CA LYS A 111 28.51 15.11 -12.14
C LYS A 111 27.51 16.13 -11.59
N ALA A 112 26.26 16.11 -12.06
CA ALA A 112 25.20 16.97 -11.51
C ALA A 112 24.92 16.63 -10.03
N GLN A 113 24.91 15.35 -9.69
CA GLN A 113 24.72 14.87 -8.34
C GLN A 113 25.92 15.20 -7.43
N SER A 114 27.16 15.20 -7.94
CA SER A 114 28.32 15.65 -7.15
C SER A 114 28.34 17.16 -6.90
N LEU A 115 27.72 17.94 -7.80
CA LEU A 115 27.61 19.40 -7.65
C LEU A 115 26.51 19.79 -6.65
N VAL A 116 25.53 18.91 -6.42
CA VAL A 116 24.56 19.01 -5.33
C VAL A 116 25.05 18.12 -4.21
N THR A 117 25.88 18.67 -3.32
CA THR A 117 26.39 17.87 -2.20
C THR A 117 25.23 17.40 -1.32
N GLU A 118 25.35 16.21 -0.72
CA GLU A 118 24.36 15.74 0.26
C GLU A 118 24.16 16.75 1.38
N GLU A 119 25.20 17.53 1.71
CA GLU A 119 25.12 18.64 2.66
C GLU A 119 24.23 19.78 2.18
N ASP A 120 24.30 20.18 0.90
CA ASP A 120 23.44 21.23 0.35
C ASP A 120 21.98 20.77 0.33
N ALA A 121 21.73 19.52 -0.08
CA ALA A 121 20.40 18.92 -0.06
C ALA A 121 19.84 18.82 1.37
N ALA A 122 20.66 18.37 2.34
CA ALA A 122 20.30 18.29 3.74
C ALA A 122 19.99 19.68 4.34
N ARG A 123 20.80 20.70 4.03
CA ARG A 123 20.54 22.08 4.47
C ARG A 123 19.21 22.61 3.93
N THR A 124 18.91 22.39 2.64
CA THR A 124 17.59 22.78 2.10
C THR A 124 16.43 22.03 2.77
N LEU A 125 16.60 20.74 3.04
CA LEU A 125 15.58 19.95 3.72
C LEU A 125 15.36 20.40 5.17
N GLU A 126 16.44 20.68 5.90
CA GLU A 126 16.39 21.18 7.27
C GLU A 126 15.71 22.55 7.34
N GLN A 127 16.01 23.45 6.40
CA GLN A 127 15.34 24.75 6.30
C GLN A 127 13.83 24.59 6.07
N GLU A 128 13.42 23.67 5.20
CA GLU A 128 12.00 23.42 4.94
C GLU A 128 11.30 22.80 6.17
N ILE A 129 11.96 21.87 6.87
CA ILE A 129 11.44 21.30 8.13
C ILE A 129 11.28 22.38 9.21
N LEU A 130 12.27 23.28 9.35
CA LEU A 130 12.19 24.40 10.30
C LEU A 130 11.02 25.32 9.96
N ARG A 131 10.87 25.68 8.68
CA ARG A 131 9.75 26.50 8.22
C ARG A 131 8.40 25.85 8.53
N LEU A 132 8.21 24.57 8.19
CA LEU A 132 6.96 23.85 8.46
C LEU A 132 6.65 23.74 9.95
N ARG A 133 7.69 23.56 10.79
CA ARG A 133 7.54 23.58 12.26
C ARG A 133 7.10 24.95 12.76
N GLU A 134 7.67 26.03 12.22
CA GLU A 134 7.32 27.38 12.60
C GLU A 134 5.89 27.74 12.17
N GLU A 135 5.50 27.38 10.95
CA GLU A 135 4.13 27.53 10.46
C GLU A 135 3.11 26.76 11.34
N GLY A 136 3.42 25.51 11.70
CA GLY A 136 2.60 24.72 12.62
C GLY A 136 2.52 25.31 14.02
N SER A 137 3.63 25.81 14.56
CA SER A 137 3.69 26.49 15.87
C SER A 137 2.82 27.76 15.87
N ARG A 138 2.91 28.54 14.80
CA ARG A 138 2.16 29.80 14.66
C ARG A 138 0.66 29.57 14.55
N GLU A 139 0.26 28.49 13.88
CA GLU A 139 -1.15 28.13 13.79
C GLU A 139 -1.68 27.64 15.14
N LEU A 140 -0.92 26.81 15.86
CA LEU A 140 -1.29 26.39 17.21
C LEU A 140 -1.43 27.58 18.16
N GLU A 141 -0.51 28.55 18.09
CA GLU A 141 -0.57 29.77 18.91
C GLU A 141 -1.82 30.60 18.60
N LYS A 142 -2.18 30.76 17.33
CA LYS A 142 -3.44 31.42 16.95
C LYS A 142 -4.65 30.69 17.54
N GLN A 143 -4.69 29.37 17.43
CA GLN A 143 -5.78 28.57 18.00
C GLN A 143 -5.86 28.74 19.52
N GLN A 144 -4.72 28.67 20.22
CA GLN A 144 -4.66 28.92 21.67
C GLN A 144 -5.16 30.31 22.04
N ARG A 145 -4.78 31.33 21.27
CA ARG A 145 -5.21 32.71 21.51
C ARG A 145 -6.73 32.88 21.34
N LEU A 146 -7.30 32.30 20.28
CA LEU A 146 -8.76 32.32 20.07
C LEU A 146 -9.49 31.61 21.21
N VAL A 147 -8.98 30.46 21.66
CA VAL A 147 -9.56 29.72 22.79
C VAL A 147 -9.46 30.54 24.08
N GLN A 148 -8.32 31.17 24.37
CA GLN A 148 -8.17 32.04 25.53
C GLN A 148 -9.11 33.24 25.50
N GLU A 149 -9.25 33.88 24.34
CA GLU A 149 -10.15 35.02 24.16
C GLU A 149 -11.61 34.59 24.38
N GLN A 150 -12.00 33.42 23.86
CA GLN A 150 -13.33 32.85 24.08
C GLN A 150 -13.59 32.58 25.58
N ILE A 151 -12.62 31.99 26.29
CA ILE A 151 -12.70 31.73 27.74
C ILE A 151 -12.84 33.05 28.51
N ARG A 152 -12.07 34.09 28.11
CA ARG A 152 -12.11 35.40 28.75
C ARG A 152 -13.49 36.05 28.59
N LEU A 153 -14.03 36.07 27.37
CA LEU A 153 -15.35 36.62 27.09
C LEU A 153 -16.45 35.84 27.84
N GLU A 154 -16.35 34.50 27.89
CA GLU A 154 -17.26 33.66 28.67
C GLU A 154 -17.17 33.97 30.17
N ALA A 155 -15.97 34.16 30.71
CA ALA A 155 -15.76 34.54 32.10
C ALA A 155 -16.31 35.95 32.41
N GLU A 156 -16.08 36.93 31.53
CA GLU A 156 -16.64 38.29 31.66
C GLU A 156 -18.18 38.29 31.58
N GLN A 157 -18.78 37.46 30.71
CA GLN A 157 -20.23 37.26 30.66
C GLN A 157 -20.77 36.58 31.92
N ARG A 158 -20.06 35.59 32.46
CA ARG A 158 -20.40 34.95 33.74
C ARG A 158 -20.34 35.92 34.92
N LEU A 159 -19.44 36.91 34.90
CA LEU A 159 -19.39 37.98 35.91
C LEU A 159 -20.53 39.01 35.76
N ARG A 160 -21.10 39.19 34.57
CA ARG A 160 -22.20 40.16 34.30
C ARG A 160 -23.62 39.60 34.50
N GLY A 161 -23.79 38.29 34.69
CA GLY A 161 -25.08 37.64 34.92
C GLY A 161 -25.28 37.16 36.36
N GLN A 162 -26.43 37.47 36.97
CA GLN A 162 -26.94 36.84 38.20
C GLN A 162 -27.01 35.31 38.01
N PRO A 163 -26.85 34.47 39.06
CA PRO A 163 -26.46 33.08 38.89
C PRO A 163 -27.65 32.26 38.40
N VAL A 164 -27.66 31.96 37.10
CA VAL A 164 -28.59 30.99 36.53
C VAL A 164 -27.87 29.65 36.48
N GLY A 165 -28.22 28.80 37.44
CA GLY A 165 -28.20 27.34 37.31
C GLY A 165 -26.93 26.72 36.75
N ALA A 166 -26.05 26.32 37.65
CA ALA A 166 -25.06 25.29 37.38
C ALA A 166 -25.70 24.07 36.69
N THR A 167 -25.27 23.77 35.47
CA THR A 167 -24.99 22.39 35.05
C THR A 167 -23.77 22.39 34.15
N THR A 168 -22.60 22.48 34.77
CA THR A 168 -21.42 21.79 34.25
C THR A 168 -21.70 20.30 34.36
N ASP A 169 -22.26 19.69 33.31
CA ASP A 169 -22.25 18.23 33.20
C ASP A 169 -20.86 17.87 32.68
N GLY A 170 -20.02 17.37 33.58
CA GLY A 170 -18.72 16.82 33.22
C GLY A 170 -18.91 15.82 32.08
N GLY A 171 -18.00 15.84 31.11
CA GLY A 171 -18.05 15.05 29.89
C GLY A 171 -18.09 13.54 30.15
N VAL A 172 -19.27 13.03 30.49
CA VAL A 172 -19.58 11.60 30.53
C VAL A 172 -20.38 11.32 29.27
N SER A 173 -19.67 10.96 28.21
CA SER A 173 -20.30 10.42 27.02
C SER A 173 -20.92 9.06 27.37
N ALA A 174 -22.16 8.86 26.93
CA ALA A 174 -22.94 7.68 27.28
C ALA A 174 -22.97 6.70 26.12
N LYS A 175 -22.53 5.46 26.34
CA LYS A 175 -22.46 4.41 25.33
C LYS A 175 -23.60 3.41 25.48
N LEU A 176 -24.30 3.15 24.39
CA LEU A 176 -25.38 2.19 24.31
C LEU A 176 -25.06 1.09 23.28
N LYS A 177 -25.43 -0.14 23.60
CA LYS A 177 -25.42 -1.28 22.70
C LYS A 177 -26.80 -1.47 22.10
N LEU A 178 -26.84 -1.52 20.77
CA LEU A 178 -28.01 -1.73 19.95
C LEU A 178 -27.99 -3.16 19.40
N LYS A 179 -29.13 -3.85 19.47
CA LYS A 179 -29.32 -5.19 18.90
C LYS A 179 -30.65 -5.30 18.17
N TRP A 180 -30.65 -5.90 16.99
CA TRP A 180 -31.84 -6.17 16.19
C TRP A 180 -31.70 -7.52 15.46
N LYS A 181 -32.79 -8.03 14.91
CA LYS A 181 -32.75 -9.29 14.14
C LYS A 181 -32.19 -9.00 12.75
N CYS A 182 -31.22 -9.79 12.31
CA CYS A 182 -30.62 -9.70 10.98
C CYS A 182 -30.45 -11.11 10.41
N LYS A 183 -30.97 -11.38 9.20
CA LYS A 183 -30.83 -12.69 8.55
C LYS A 183 -29.41 -12.86 8.00
N LYS A 184 -28.94 -14.11 7.92
CA LYS A 184 -27.62 -14.44 7.34
C LYS A 184 -27.67 -14.13 5.84
N GLY A 185 -26.78 -13.27 5.36
CA GLY A 185 -26.73 -12.83 3.94
C GLY A 185 -27.66 -11.66 3.58
N ASP A 186 -28.26 -10.99 4.57
CA ASP A 186 -29.08 -9.80 4.33
C ASP A 186 -28.23 -8.54 4.19
N GLU A 187 -28.06 -8.06 2.96
CA GLU A 187 -27.32 -6.84 2.63
C GLU A 187 -27.95 -5.58 3.26
N THR A 188 -29.25 -5.60 3.57
CA THR A 188 -29.95 -4.47 4.18
C THR A 188 -29.72 -4.38 5.69
N LYS A 189 -28.92 -5.29 6.27
CA LYS A 189 -28.66 -5.41 7.70
C LYS A 189 -29.96 -5.41 8.53
N GLY A 190 -31.03 -6.06 8.06
CA GLY A 190 -32.33 -6.06 8.74
C GLY A 190 -33.07 -4.71 8.72
N GLY A 191 -32.74 -3.83 7.78
CA GLY A 191 -33.30 -2.48 7.62
C GLY A 191 -32.56 -1.38 8.40
N TYR A 192 -31.56 -1.73 9.20
CA TYR A 192 -30.78 -0.79 10.00
C TYR A 192 -29.42 -0.50 9.37
N THR A 193 -29.43 0.31 8.31
CA THR A 193 -28.21 0.94 7.80
C THR A 193 -27.73 2.02 8.77
N GLU A 194 -26.49 2.46 8.60
CA GLU A 194 -25.91 3.55 9.40
C GLU A 194 -26.77 4.82 9.35
N ASP A 195 -27.26 5.18 8.16
CA ASP A 195 -28.13 6.35 7.97
C ASP A 195 -29.46 6.24 8.70
N VAL A 196 -30.08 5.05 8.71
CA VAL A 196 -31.35 4.81 9.41
C VAL A 196 -31.16 4.89 10.91
N LEU A 197 -30.10 4.27 11.44
CA LEU A 197 -29.75 4.35 12.86
C LEU A 197 -29.45 5.78 13.29
N MET A 198 -28.67 6.53 12.49
CA MET A 198 -28.37 7.93 12.77
C MET A 198 -29.64 8.78 12.80
N ARG A 199 -30.54 8.61 11.84
CA ARG A 199 -31.82 9.32 11.78
C ARG A 199 -32.72 9.02 12.98
N LEU A 200 -32.79 7.75 13.41
CA LEU A 200 -33.58 7.35 14.56
C LEU A 200 -33.02 7.91 15.87
N LEU A 201 -31.70 7.90 16.05
CA LEU A 201 -31.05 8.22 17.32
C LEU A 201 -30.83 9.72 17.51
N GLN A 202 -30.56 10.47 16.44
CA GLN A 202 -30.31 11.92 16.51
C GLN A 202 -31.51 12.70 17.07
N LYS A 203 -32.74 12.16 16.99
CA LYS A 203 -33.94 12.80 17.56
C LYS A 203 -33.91 12.92 19.09
N TYR A 204 -33.10 12.11 19.77
CA TYR A 204 -32.95 12.16 21.22
C TYR A 204 -31.78 13.05 21.68
N GLY A 205 -30.83 13.34 20.80
CA GLY A 205 -29.70 14.22 21.07
C GLY A 205 -28.53 13.97 20.11
N HIS A 206 -27.45 14.72 20.31
CA HIS A 206 -26.28 14.66 19.43
C HIS A 206 -25.52 13.34 19.60
N VAL A 207 -25.47 12.55 18.52
CA VAL A 207 -24.66 11.34 18.42
C VAL A 207 -23.21 11.72 18.13
N LEU A 208 -22.28 11.33 18.99
CA LEU A 208 -20.85 11.53 18.80
C LEU A 208 -20.25 10.47 17.90
N ASN A 209 -20.62 9.20 18.12
CA ASN A 209 -20.11 8.07 17.36
C ASN A 209 -21.22 7.02 17.15
N LEU A 210 -21.23 6.38 15.98
CA LEU A 210 -22.09 5.24 15.66
C LEU A 210 -21.25 4.19 14.94
N ILE A 211 -21.17 2.99 15.50
CA ILE A 211 -20.37 1.89 14.95
C ILE A 211 -21.31 0.71 14.71
N THR A 212 -21.47 0.30 13.45
CA THR A 212 -22.25 -0.89 13.08
C THR A 212 -21.36 -2.12 12.93
N SER A 213 -21.80 -3.28 13.39
CA SER A 213 -21.04 -4.53 13.20
C SER A 213 -21.02 -4.95 11.72
N LYS A 214 -19.92 -5.61 11.31
CA LYS A 214 -19.78 -6.25 9.99
C LYS A 214 -20.56 -7.56 9.88
N LYS A 215 -20.84 -8.23 11.00
CA LYS A 215 -21.65 -9.45 11.07
C LYS A 215 -22.82 -9.23 12.05
N LYS A 216 -24.04 -9.54 11.59
CA LYS A 216 -25.30 -9.62 12.35
C LYS A 216 -25.63 -8.42 13.28
N GLY A 217 -26.67 -7.67 12.92
CA GLY A 217 -27.71 -7.20 13.85
C GLY A 217 -27.31 -6.38 15.08
N SER A 218 -26.18 -5.67 15.08
CA SER A 218 -25.74 -4.90 16.26
C SER A 218 -24.95 -3.64 15.92
N ALA A 219 -25.04 -2.65 16.82
CA ALA A 219 -24.28 -1.41 16.76
C ALA A 219 -23.98 -0.88 18.16
N ILE A 220 -23.01 0.01 18.25
CA ILE A 220 -22.71 0.80 19.45
C ILE A 220 -22.88 2.26 19.09
N VAL A 221 -23.59 3.01 19.92
CA VAL A 221 -23.79 4.45 19.77
C VAL A 221 -23.30 5.18 21.02
N GLU A 222 -22.64 6.31 20.82
CA GLU A 222 -22.18 7.20 21.87
C GLU A 222 -22.90 8.55 21.76
N PHE A 223 -23.58 8.96 22.82
CA PHE A 223 -24.23 10.27 22.91
C PHE A 223 -23.36 11.28 23.64
N SER A 224 -23.45 12.54 23.23
CA SER A 224 -22.78 13.65 23.92
C SER A 224 -23.37 13.96 25.30
N SER A 225 -24.56 13.44 25.61
CA SER A 225 -25.24 13.66 26.88
C SER A 225 -25.87 12.38 27.39
N PHE A 226 -25.68 12.11 28.68
CA PHE A 226 -26.34 11.00 29.38
C PHE A 226 -27.88 11.06 29.24
N LYS A 227 -28.46 12.27 29.35
CA LYS A 227 -29.92 12.46 29.19
C LYS A 227 -30.42 12.09 27.79
N ALA A 228 -29.59 12.26 26.76
CA ALA A 228 -29.94 11.85 25.39
C ALA A 228 -29.94 10.32 25.26
N ALA A 229 -28.93 9.66 25.85
CA ALA A 229 -28.87 8.20 25.91
C ALA A 229 -30.04 7.60 26.71
N GLU A 230 -30.40 8.18 27.86
CA GLU A 230 -31.54 7.74 28.67
C GLU A 230 -32.87 7.81 27.89
N ARG A 231 -33.10 8.92 27.17
CA ARG A 231 -34.28 9.05 26.30
C ARG A 231 -34.30 8.01 25.18
N ALA A 232 -33.15 7.73 24.56
CA ALA A 232 -33.04 6.71 23.52
C ALA A 232 -33.38 5.32 24.08
N VAL A 233 -32.85 4.94 25.24
CA VAL A 233 -33.17 3.65 25.90
C VAL A 233 -34.66 3.55 26.22
N LYS A 234 -35.28 4.64 26.69
CA LYS A 234 -36.66 4.64 27.18
C LYS A 234 -37.70 4.66 26.06
N TYR A 235 -37.43 5.33 24.95
CA TYR A 235 -38.47 5.66 23.96
C TYR A 235 -38.19 5.12 22.55
N GLU A 236 -36.99 4.64 22.25
CA GLU A 236 -36.71 4.09 20.92
C GLU A 236 -37.15 2.63 20.83
N MET A 237 -38.00 2.35 19.86
CA MET A 237 -38.51 1.00 19.58
C MET A 237 -37.94 0.44 18.27
N GLY A 238 -37.30 1.30 17.47
CA GLY A 238 -36.78 0.95 16.15
C GLY A 238 -37.86 0.88 15.06
N LEU A 239 -37.55 0.16 13.98
CA LEU A 239 -38.44 -0.11 12.87
C LEU A 239 -39.59 -1.04 13.30
N ILE A 240 -40.80 -0.70 12.86
CA ILE A 240 -42.03 -1.42 13.23
C ILE A 240 -42.00 -2.92 12.90
N ASN A 241 -41.28 -3.29 11.82
CA ASN A 241 -41.16 -4.67 11.35
C ASN A 241 -39.95 -5.42 11.95
N ASN A 242 -39.07 -4.73 12.67
CA ASN A 242 -37.88 -5.31 13.26
C ASN A 242 -37.44 -4.46 14.47
N PRO A 243 -37.97 -4.72 15.67
CA PRO A 243 -37.73 -3.85 16.82
C PRO A 243 -36.26 -3.80 17.24
N LEU A 244 -35.83 -2.63 17.72
CA LEU A 244 -34.48 -2.37 18.20
C LEU A 244 -34.42 -2.58 19.71
N LYS A 245 -33.48 -3.41 20.19
CA LYS A 245 -33.18 -3.56 21.62
C LYS A 245 -31.98 -2.69 21.98
N ILE A 246 -32.15 -1.84 22.98
CA ILE A 246 -31.12 -0.90 23.46
C ILE A 246 -30.76 -1.25 24.90
N SER A 247 -29.46 -1.34 25.20
CA SER A 247 -28.94 -1.58 26.56
C SER A 247 -27.72 -0.72 26.83
N TRP A 248 -27.53 -0.30 28.08
CA TRP A 248 -26.31 0.38 28.51
C TRP A 248 -25.08 -0.51 28.32
N LEU A 249 -24.00 0.05 27.77
CA LEU A 249 -22.73 -0.66 27.60
C LEU A 249 -21.86 -0.52 28.86
N ASP A 250 -21.90 0.65 29.50
CA ASP A 250 -21.26 0.94 30.79
C ASP A 250 -22.34 1.13 31.88
N ALA A 251 -22.06 0.76 33.14
CA ALA A 251 -23.01 0.91 34.24
C ALA A 251 -23.45 2.39 34.37
N PRO A 252 -24.76 2.69 34.51
CA PRO A 252 -25.22 4.06 34.66
C PRO A 252 -24.57 4.70 35.89
N PRO A 253 -24.05 5.94 35.80
CA PRO A 253 -23.49 6.63 36.96
C PRO A 253 -24.56 6.75 38.06
N PRO A 254 -24.19 6.58 39.34
CA PRO A 254 -25.15 6.54 40.42
C PRO A 254 -25.90 7.88 40.54
N SER A 255 -27.22 7.81 40.47
CA SER A 255 -28.12 8.95 40.70
C SER A 255 -27.94 9.48 42.12
N ILE A 256 -27.37 10.68 42.27
CA ILE A 256 -27.36 11.38 43.56
C ILE A 256 -28.63 12.24 43.65
N VAL A 257 -29.48 11.81 44.58
CA VAL A 257 -30.71 12.44 45.06
C VAL A 257 -30.35 13.74 45.79
N GLN A 258 -31.16 14.79 45.60
CA GLN A 258 -31.10 16.05 46.33
C GLN A 258 -31.43 15.85 47.82
N GLU A 259 -30.59 16.32 48.74
CA GLU A 259 -31.03 16.83 50.05
C GLU A 259 -30.16 18.02 50.51
N ASN A 260 -30.85 19.10 50.87
CA ASN A 260 -30.34 20.32 51.48
C ASN A 260 -30.35 20.19 53.02
N SER A 261 -29.32 20.67 53.70
CA SER A 261 -29.34 21.53 54.92
C SER A 261 -27.98 21.47 55.64
N SER A 262 -27.26 22.60 55.78
CA SER A 262 -27.15 23.45 57.01
C SER A 262 -26.39 22.70 58.14
N THR A 263 -25.25 23.10 58.72
CA THR A 263 -24.68 24.37 59.25
C THR A 263 -23.22 24.04 59.65
N SER A 264 -22.15 24.85 59.57
CA SER A 264 -21.75 26.07 60.30
C SER A 264 -20.23 26.00 60.60
N ASN A 265 -19.50 27.10 60.31
CA ASN A 265 -18.31 27.70 60.97
C ASN A 265 -17.15 26.81 61.49
N VAL A 266 -15.85 27.16 61.32
CA VAL A 266 -15.14 28.33 61.89
C VAL A 266 -13.82 28.61 61.13
N SER A 267 -13.63 29.89 60.77
CA SER A 267 -12.46 30.79 60.79
C SER A 267 -10.99 30.29 60.64
N GLY A 268 -10.22 31.01 59.80
CA GLY A 268 -8.93 31.59 60.26
C GLY A 268 -7.71 31.57 59.32
N HIS A 269 -7.42 32.73 58.70
CA HIS A 269 -6.10 33.32 58.41
C HIS A 269 -5.10 32.66 57.43
N SER A 270 -5.06 33.25 56.22
CA SER A 270 -3.89 33.82 55.52
C SER A 270 -2.47 33.34 55.86
N ALA A 271 -1.77 32.75 54.87
CA ALA A 271 -0.53 33.29 54.30
C ALA A 271 0.06 32.39 53.19
N SER A 272 0.73 33.05 52.24
CA SER A 272 1.72 32.53 51.27
C SER A 272 1.21 31.78 50.03
N SER A 273 1.17 32.54 48.92
CA SER A 273 1.92 32.25 47.69
C SER A 273 2.15 30.78 47.36
N GLN A 274 1.26 30.19 46.55
CA GLN A 274 1.61 29.29 45.43
C GLN A 274 0.43 29.22 44.45
N GLY A 275 0.45 30.11 43.43
CA GLY A 275 -0.43 30.03 42.26
C GLY A 275 0.05 28.90 41.35
N SER A 276 -0.47 27.71 41.66
CA SER A 276 -0.11 26.41 41.10
C SER A 276 -0.35 26.31 39.58
N LEU A 277 0.68 25.78 38.91
CA LEU A 277 0.79 25.33 37.52
C LEU A 277 -0.36 24.36 37.14
N ARG A 278 -1.46 24.84 36.56
CA ARG A 278 -2.60 23.99 36.15
C ARG A 278 -3.12 24.31 34.73
N SER A 279 -2.31 24.07 33.70
CA SER A 279 -2.81 24.03 32.31
C SER A 279 -2.14 22.95 31.44
N ASP A 280 -0.82 22.74 31.56
CA ASP A 280 -0.12 21.75 30.74
C ASP A 280 -0.44 20.31 31.15
N ARG A 281 -0.60 20.06 32.45
CA ARG A 281 -1.03 18.75 32.97
C ARG A 281 -2.44 18.37 32.53
N ASP A 282 -3.30 19.35 32.28
CA ASP A 282 -4.67 19.09 31.83
C ASP A 282 -4.72 18.77 30.33
N PHE A 283 -3.83 19.37 29.52
CA PHE A 283 -3.68 19.01 28.11
C PHE A 283 -3.02 17.65 27.95
N GLU A 284 -1.97 17.35 28.71
CA GLU A 284 -1.34 16.03 28.76
C GLU A 284 -2.35 14.98 29.26
N SER A 285 -3.14 15.30 30.29
CA SER A 285 -4.24 14.46 30.79
C SER A 285 -5.30 14.21 29.71
N LEU A 286 -5.68 15.23 28.94
CA LEU A 286 -6.67 15.11 27.85
C LEU A 286 -6.14 14.25 26.70
N VAL A 287 -4.86 14.42 26.33
CA VAL A 287 -4.20 13.61 25.30
C VAL A 287 -4.07 12.16 25.78
N MET A 288 -3.67 11.93 27.03
CA MET A 288 -3.59 10.60 27.63
C MET A 288 -4.97 9.95 27.78
N MET A 289 -6.01 10.74 28.05
CA MET A 289 -7.41 10.29 28.05
C MET A 289 -7.85 9.88 26.64
N LYS A 290 -7.55 10.66 25.60
CA LYS A 290 -7.86 10.30 24.20
C LYS A 290 -7.08 9.06 23.74
N MET A 291 -5.81 8.94 24.12
CA MET A 291 -4.98 7.75 23.86
C MET A 291 -5.56 6.51 24.57
N ARG A 292 -5.98 6.64 25.83
CA ARG A 292 -6.65 5.58 26.58
C ARG A 292 -7.95 5.15 25.92
N GLN A 293 -8.79 6.11 25.50
CA GLN A 293 -10.03 5.83 24.77
C GLN A 293 -9.78 5.14 23.42
N ALA A 294 -8.74 5.54 22.69
CA ALA A 294 -8.35 4.90 21.43
C ALA A 294 -7.86 3.45 21.64
N ALA A 295 -7.07 3.21 22.68
CA ALA A 295 -6.60 1.87 23.04
C ALA A 295 -7.75 0.97 23.54
N GLU A 296 -8.66 1.51 24.33
CA GLU A 296 -9.87 0.81 24.77
C GLU A 296 -10.80 0.47 23.60
N ARG A 297 -10.94 1.38 22.63
CA ARG A 297 -11.66 1.13 21.37
C ARG A 297 -11.05 -0.03 20.59
N GLN A 298 -9.72 -0.10 20.50
CA GLN A 298 -9.03 -1.21 19.84
C GLN A 298 -9.29 -2.54 20.58
N ARG A 299 -9.21 -2.55 21.92
CA ARG A 299 -9.54 -3.74 22.72
C ARG A 299 -10.98 -4.22 22.55
N LEU A 300 -11.94 -3.31 22.53
CA LEU A 300 -13.36 -3.65 22.31
C LEU A 300 -13.58 -4.25 20.92
N ILE A 301 -12.90 -3.72 19.89
CA ILE A 301 -12.94 -4.28 18.53
C ILE A 301 -12.36 -5.70 18.51
N GLU A 302 -11.22 -5.91 19.17
CA GLU A 302 -10.54 -7.21 19.25
C GLU A 302 -11.34 -8.24 20.05
N GLN A 303 -11.94 -7.84 21.18
CA GLN A 303 -12.81 -8.70 21.98
C GLN A 303 -14.09 -9.07 21.21
N MET A 304 -14.68 -8.13 20.49
CA MET A 304 -15.85 -8.41 19.65
C MET A 304 -15.51 -9.38 18.50
N GLN A 305 -14.32 -9.26 17.90
CA GLN A 305 -13.83 -10.20 16.88
C GLN A 305 -13.60 -11.60 17.47
N LYS A 306 -13.04 -11.68 18.68
CA LYS A 306 -12.78 -12.95 19.36
C LYS A 306 -14.06 -13.66 19.84
N GLU A 307 -15.03 -12.92 20.38
CA GLU A 307 -16.36 -13.46 20.73
C GLU A 307 -17.12 -13.93 19.48
N ASP A 308 -16.97 -13.24 18.34
CA ASP A 308 -17.51 -13.66 17.03
C ASP A 308 -16.83 -14.93 16.48
N GLU A 309 -15.59 -15.22 16.87
CA GLU A 309 -14.83 -16.43 16.50
C GLU A 309 -15.14 -17.62 17.42
N GLU A 310 -15.22 -17.40 18.73
CA GLU A 310 -15.55 -18.45 19.71
C GLU A 310 -17.02 -18.90 19.63
N SER A 311 -17.95 -18.02 19.23
CA SER A 311 -19.35 -18.38 18.99
C SER A 311 -19.59 -19.12 17.65
N ASN A 312 -18.51 -19.45 16.93
CA ASN A 312 -18.52 -20.17 15.66
C ASN A 312 -17.78 -21.54 15.74
N LEU A 313 -17.37 -21.95 16.95
CA LEU A 313 -17.08 -23.34 17.33
C LEU A 313 -18.29 -23.95 18.06
#